data_AF-A0A2V7KNE8-F1
#
_entry.id   AF-A0A2V7KNE8-F1
#
_cell.length_a   1.000
_cell.length_b   1.000
_cell.length_c   1.000
_cell.angle_alpha   90.00
_cell.angle_beta   90.00
_cell.angle_gamma   90.00
#
_symmetry.space_group_name_H-M   'P 1'
#
loop_
_entity.id
_entity.type
_entity.pdbx_description
1 polymer ?
#
loop_
_entity_poly.entity_id
_entity_poly.type
_entity_poly.pdbx_seq_one_letter_code
_entity_poly.pdbx_strand_id
1 'polypeptide(L)'
;MLGAHVSSQGGVALAPARGGSLRATAIQLFTKTPNQWHERVLGAEQIERFRHEVARHRLEAVVSHDSYLINLASPDPVLWA
;
A
#
# COMPACT_ATOMS: atom_id res chain seq x y z
N MET A 1 3.80 2.48 18.55
CA MET A 1 3.13 2.69 17.25
C MET A 1 1.91 1.81 17.17
N LEU A 2 0.78 2.35 16.73
CA LEU A 2 -0.45 1.58 16.52
C LEU A 2 -1.05 1.96 15.17
N GLY A 3 -1.52 0.95 14.44
CA GLY A 3 -1.98 1.11 13.08
C GLY A 3 -2.97 0.04 12.65
N ALA A 4 -3.42 0.17 11.40
CA ALA A 4 -4.32 -0.78 10.77
C ALA A 4 -3.91 -1.02 9.31
N HIS A 5 -4.38 -2.15 8.76
CA HIS A 5 -4.39 -2.32 7.32
C HIS A 5 -5.55 -1.52 6.74
N VAL A 6 -5.24 -0.52 5.92
CA VAL A 6 -6.22 0.42 5.38
C VAL A 6 -6.37 0.25 3.86
N SER A 7 -7.58 0.46 3.37
CA SER A 7 -7.88 0.37 1.94
C SER A 7 -7.07 1.40 1.13
N SER A 8 -6.60 0.99 -0.05
CA SER A 8 -6.05 1.85 -1.10
C SER A 8 -7.02 2.06 -2.27
N GLN A 9 -8.29 1.63 -2.13
CA GLN A 9 -9.33 1.81 -3.15
C GLN A 9 -9.49 3.29 -3.51
N GLY A 10 -9.56 3.59 -4.81
CA GLY A 10 -9.56 4.96 -5.33
C GLY A 10 -8.17 5.60 -5.45
N GLY A 11 -7.09 4.89 -5.05
CA GLY A 11 -5.71 5.34 -5.19
C GLY A 11 -4.94 5.29 -3.87
N VAL A 12 -3.65 4.92 -3.94
CA VAL A 12 -2.77 4.79 -2.77
C VAL A 12 -2.68 6.08 -1.96
N ALA A 13 -2.76 7.24 -2.61
CA ALA A 13 -2.73 8.56 -1.98
C ALA A 13 -3.89 8.81 -0.99
N LEU A 14 -4.95 8.00 -1.01
CA LEU A 14 -6.06 8.10 -0.04
C LEU A 14 -5.80 7.33 1.26
N ALA A 15 -4.87 6.39 1.26
CA ALA A 15 -4.60 5.54 2.42
C ALA A 15 -4.08 6.32 3.64
N PRO A 16 -3.18 7.32 3.51
CA PRO A 16 -2.73 8.09 4.68
C PRO A 16 -3.87 8.84 5.38
N ALA A 17 -4.78 9.46 4.61
CA ALA A 17 -5.95 10.13 5.15
C ALA A 17 -6.89 9.18 5.91
N ARG A 18 -7.05 7.94 5.41
CA ARG A 18 -7.79 6.87 6.10
C ARG A 18 -7.11 6.43 7.40
N GLY A 19 -5.79 6.35 7.43
CA GLY A 19 -5.05 6.12 8.68
C GLY A 19 -5.23 7.26 9.68
N GLY A 20 -5.12 8.49 9.19
CA GLY A 20 -5.30 9.70 10.00
C GLY A 20 -6.68 9.83 10.63
N SER A 21 -7.76 9.45 9.93
CA SER A 21 -9.11 9.49 10.50
C SER A 21 -9.30 8.50 11.67
N LEU A 22 -8.49 7.43 11.70
CA LEU A 22 -8.43 6.46 12.79
C LEU A 22 -7.48 6.88 13.92
N ARG A 23 -6.81 8.04 13.81
CA ARG A 23 -5.74 8.47 14.71
C ARG A 23 -4.58 7.47 14.80
N ALA A 24 -4.37 6.70 13.74
CA ALA A 24 -3.27 5.76 13.65
C ALA A 24 -1.92 6.50 13.53
N THR A 25 -0.86 5.92 14.08
CA THR A 25 0.52 6.40 13.87
C THR A 25 1.27 5.55 12.84
N ALA A 26 0.68 4.43 12.40
CA ALA A 26 1.20 3.60 11.33
C ALA A 26 0.06 3.09 10.42
N ILE A 27 0.35 2.83 9.15
CA ILE A 27 -0.57 2.16 8.23
C ILE A 27 0.11 1.01 7.49
N GLN A 28 -0.68 0.00 7.13
CA GLN A 28 -0.32 -0.98 6.11
C GLN A 28 -1.31 -0.89 4.95
N LEU A 29 -0.87 -1.09 3.70
CA LEU A 29 -1.75 -1.08 2.53
C LEU A 29 -1.23 -2.00 1.42
N PHE A 30 -2.11 -2.37 0.48
CA PHE A 30 -1.68 -2.88 -0.82
C PHE A 30 -1.40 -1.72 -1.78
N THR A 31 -0.30 -1.79 -2.53
CA THR A 31 0.09 -0.80 -3.55
C THR A 31 -0.56 -1.06 -4.92
N LYS A 32 -1.07 -2.27 -5.13
CA LYS A 32 -1.85 -2.71 -6.29
C LYS A 32 -3.04 -3.59 -5.85
N THR A 33 -3.83 -4.05 -6.81
CA THR A 33 -4.87 -5.05 -6.55
C THR A 33 -4.20 -6.39 -6.18
N PRO A 34 -4.37 -6.93 -4.97
CA PRO A 34 -3.59 -8.08 -4.49
C PRO A 34 -3.97 -9.42 -5.13
N ASN A 35 -5.03 -9.46 -5.94
CA ASN A 35 -5.51 -10.67 -6.62
C ASN A 35 -5.20 -10.69 -8.13
N GLN A 36 -4.33 -9.81 -8.60
CA GLN A 36 -3.91 -9.71 -9.99
C GLN A 36 -2.39 -9.60 -10.10
N TRP A 37 -1.83 -10.20 -11.15
CA TRP A 37 -0.42 -10.06 -11.50
C TRP A 37 -0.09 -8.71 -12.13
N HIS A 38 -1.08 -8.03 -12.69
CA HIS A 38 -0.88 -6.75 -13.35
C HIS A 38 -0.40 -5.67 -12.36
N GLU A 39 0.79 -5.14 -12.63
CA GLU A 39 1.37 -4.04 -11.87
C GLU A 39 0.97 -2.69 -12.45
N ARG A 40 0.63 -1.75 -11.57
CA ARG A 40 0.35 -0.37 -11.96
C ARG A 40 1.52 0.53 -11.59
N VAL A 41 2.06 1.22 -12.59
CA VAL A 41 3.03 2.30 -12.36
C VAL A 41 2.31 3.51 -11.78
N LEU A 42 2.84 4.06 -10.67
CA LEU A 42 2.30 5.27 -10.04
C LEU A 42 2.84 6.51 -10.74
N GLY A 43 1.96 7.46 -11.04
CA GLY A 43 2.36 8.75 -11.59
C GLY A 43 3.01 9.66 -10.54
N ALA A 44 3.85 10.59 -10.98
CA ALA A 44 4.55 11.53 -10.09
C ALA A 44 3.59 12.31 -9.17
N GLU A 45 2.46 12.79 -9.70
CA GLU A 45 1.44 13.49 -8.91
C GLU A 45 0.88 12.62 -7.77
N GLN A 46 0.62 11.33 -8.03
CA GLN A 46 0.11 10.42 -7.02
C GLN A 46 1.15 10.15 -5.92
N ILE A 47 2.42 10.05 -6.30
CA ILE A 47 3.54 9.85 -5.37
C ILE A 47 3.69 11.08 -4.46
N GLU A 48 3.69 12.28 -5.03
CA GLU A 48 3.80 13.51 -4.26
C GLU A 48 2.60 13.72 -3.33
N ARG A 49 1.38 13.44 -3.82
CA ARG A 49 0.19 13.49 -2.98
C ARG A 49 0.25 12.49 -1.83
N PHE A 50 0.73 11.27 -2.07
CA PHE A 50 0.91 10.27 -1.03
C PHE A 50 1.88 10.75 0.06
N ARG A 51 3.05 11.26 -0.35
CA ARG A 51 4.07 11.81 0.57
C ARG A 51 3.53 12.96 1.40
N HIS A 52 2.82 13.89 0.75
CA HIS A 52 2.18 15.02 1.41
C HIS A 52 1.20 14.56 2.50
N GLU A 53 0.33 13.61 2.17
CA GLU A 53 -0.70 13.12 3.10
C GLU A 53 -0.08 12.29 4.26
N VAL A 54 0.99 11.54 4.02
CA VAL A 54 1.77 10.88 5.09
C VAL A 54 2.30 11.90 6.10
N ALA A 55 2.92 12.98 5.62
CA ALA A 55 3.44 14.05 6.46
C ALA A 55 2.32 14.80 7.20
N ARG A 56 1.24 15.15 6.49
CA ARG A 56 0.07 15.84 7.03
C ARG A 56 -0.58 15.09 8.19
N HIS A 57 -0.68 13.77 8.08
CA HIS A 57 -1.26 12.90 9.11
C HIS A 57 -0.25 12.39 10.14
N ARG A 58 1.02 12.82 10.06
CA ARG A 58 2.10 12.46 11.00
C ARG A 58 2.24 10.95 11.18
N LEU A 59 2.11 10.20 10.08
CA LEU A 59 2.33 8.76 10.11
C LEU A 59 3.83 8.48 10.27
N GLU A 60 4.17 7.72 11.30
CA GLU A 60 5.54 7.34 11.65
C GLU A 60 6.02 6.13 10.83
N ALA A 61 5.10 5.24 10.42
CA ALA A 61 5.41 4.15 9.50
C ALA A 61 4.31 3.90 8.47
N VAL A 62 4.75 3.47 7.30
CA VAL A 62 3.93 3.01 6.20
C VAL A 62 4.52 1.69 5.71
N VAL A 63 3.70 0.65 5.65
CA VAL A 63 4.13 -0.70 5.24
C VAL A 63 3.32 -1.14 4.02
N SER A 64 4.00 -1.59 2.96
CA SER A 64 3.34 -2.30 1.86
C SER A 64 3.19 -3.77 2.21
N HIS A 65 1.98 -4.30 2.10
CA HIS A 65 1.77 -5.74 2.07
C HIS A 65 1.74 -6.20 0.62
N ASP A 66 2.43 -7.29 0.31
CA ASP A 66 2.49 -7.81 -1.04
C ASP A 66 1.27 -8.68 -1.39
N SER A 67 1.07 -8.95 -2.68
CA SER A 67 0.00 -9.81 -3.19
C SER A 67 0.09 -11.21 -2.59
N TYR A 68 -1.08 -11.76 -2.23
CA TYR A 68 -1.18 -13.15 -1.81
C TYR A 68 -1.00 -14.16 -2.94
N LEU A 69 -0.86 -13.70 -4.19
CA LEU A 69 -0.50 -14.56 -5.32
C LEU A 69 0.99 -14.91 -5.34
N ILE A 70 1.83 -14.10 -4.70
CA ILE A 70 3.27 -14.30 -4.70
C ILE A 70 3.62 -15.48 -3.81
N ASN A 71 4.26 -16.47 -4.42
CA ASN A 71 4.79 -17.64 -3.75
C ASN A 71 6.26 -17.86 -4.18
N LEU A 72 7.19 -17.25 -3.43
CA LEU A 72 8.62 -17.38 -3.68
C LEU A 72 9.15 -18.82 -3.50
N ALA A 73 8.37 -19.71 -2.87
CA ALA A 73 8.70 -21.11 -2.66
C ALA A 73 7.92 -22.05 -3.59
N SER A 74 7.27 -21.51 -4.63
CA SER A 74 6.50 -22.33 -5.56
C SER A 74 7.39 -23.37 -6.26
N PRO A 75 6.96 -24.63 -6.37
CA PRO A 75 7.63 -25.60 -7.24
C PRO A 75 7.24 -25.43 -8.71
N ASP A 76 6.24 -24.60 -9.02
CA ASP A 76 5.77 -24.34 -10.39
C ASP A 76 6.68 -23.32 -11.09
N PRO A 77 7.41 -23.71 -12.15
CA PRO A 77 8.31 -22.81 -12.87
C PRO A 77 7.60 -21.63 -13.55
N VAL A 78 6.29 -21.73 -13.83
CA VAL A 78 5.50 -20.63 -14.42
C VAL A 78 5.46 -19.43 -13.48
N LEU A 79 5.53 -19.66 -12.15
CA LEU A 79 5.45 -18.61 -11.14
C LEU A 79 6.82 -18.01 -10.76
N TRP A 80 7.91 -18.41 -11.42
CA TRP A 80 9.26 -17.87 -11.19
C TRP A 80 9.64 -16.73 -12.14
N ALA A 81 8.87 -16.56 -13.21
CA ALA A 81 9.12 -15.59 -14.27
C ALA A 81 8.53 -14.21 -13.96
#